data_AF-A0A7K2NL23-F1
#
_entry.id   AF-A0A7K2NL23-F1
#
_cell.length_a   1.000
_cell.length_b   1.000
_cell.length_c   1.000
_cell.angle_alpha   90.00
_cell.angle_beta   90.00
_cell.angle_gamma   90.00
#
_symmetry.space_group_name_H-M   'P 1'
#
loop_
_entity.id
_entity.type
_entity.pdbx_description
1 polymer ?
#
loop_
_entity_poly.entity_id
_entity_poly.type
_entity_poly.pdbx_seq_one_letter_code
_entity_poly.pdbx_strand_id
1 'polypeptide(L)'
;MLWNGWGDPARATPLPDTVTGLLRELLGVAPREAAPLPLEEIDVPESPLDPDARRALEAAVGQRARDVRTDAESRIRHTRGKSTPDLLRMRAGDVTDTPAAVVLPDGHDEVLAV
;
A
#
# COMPACT_ATOMS: atom_id res chain seq x y z
N MET A 1 -2.39 9.74 -0.30
CA MET A 1 -1.60 9.41 0.91
C MET A 1 -0.28 8.78 0.51
N LEU A 2 0.76 8.99 1.31
CA LEU A 2 2.05 8.32 1.17
C LEU A 2 1.87 6.80 1.33
N TRP A 3 2.37 6.02 0.38
CA TRP A 3 2.14 4.57 0.37
C TRP A 3 2.89 3.90 1.53
N ASN A 4 4.17 4.23 1.75
CA ASN A 4 5.04 3.66 2.80
C ASN A 4 5.20 4.55 4.05
N GLY A 5 4.23 5.43 4.33
CA GLY A 5 4.28 6.32 5.48
C GLY A 5 2.94 6.97 5.78
N TRP A 6 2.96 8.00 6.62
CA TRP A 6 1.76 8.70 7.06
C TRP A 6 1.55 10.01 6.29
N GLY A 7 0.28 10.36 6.06
CA GLY A 7 -0.12 11.68 5.58
C GLY A 7 0.02 11.90 4.07
N ASP A 8 0.00 13.19 3.72
CA ASP A 8 0.12 13.69 2.35
C ASP A 8 1.61 13.90 2.01
N PRO A 9 2.16 13.27 0.96
CA PRO A 9 3.53 13.50 0.50
C PRO A 9 3.84 14.97 0.25
N ALA A 10 2.88 15.76 -0.24
CA ALA A 10 3.06 17.18 -0.51
C ALA A 10 3.23 18.03 0.76
N ARG A 11 2.91 17.46 1.93
CA ARG A 11 3.03 18.09 3.24
C ARG A 11 4.14 17.47 4.10
N ALA A 12 4.94 16.56 3.55
CA ALA A 12 6.07 15.99 4.26
C ALA A 12 7.13 17.07 4.55
N THR A 13 7.60 17.14 5.79
CA THR A 13 8.66 18.08 6.19
C THR A 13 9.79 17.30 6.83
N PRO A 14 11.05 17.50 6.41
CA PRO A 14 12.18 16.86 7.07
C PRO A 14 12.31 17.37 8.51
N LEU A 15 12.90 16.54 9.38
CA LEU A 15 13.23 16.98 10.73
C LEU A 15 14.31 18.08 10.67
N PRO A 16 14.20 19.14 11.48
CA PRO A 16 15.24 20.17 11.57
C PRO A 16 16.59 19.57 12.00
N ASP A 17 17.69 20.17 11.54
CA ASP A 17 19.04 19.67 11.81
C ASP A 17 19.34 19.51 13.30
N THR A 18 18.92 20.48 14.13
CA THR A 18 19.06 20.43 15.59
C THR A 18 18.42 19.17 16.19
N VAL A 19 17.24 18.79 15.70
CA VAL A 19 16.54 17.57 16.18
C VAL A 19 17.30 16.32 15.74
N THR A 20 17.76 16.29 14.48
CA THR A 20 18.55 15.13 14.00
C THR A 20 19.89 14.98 14.73
N GLY A 21 20.52 16.09 15.12
CA GLY A 21 21.73 16.10 15.95
C GLY A 21 21.49 15.44 17.31
N LEU A 22 20.44 15.84 18.02
CA LEU A 22 20.06 15.26 19.31
C LEU A 22 19.79 13.74 19.21
N LEU A 23 19.11 13.29 18.16
CA LEU A 23 18.84 11.86 17.94
C LEU A 23 20.13 11.05 17.75
N ARG A 24 21.12 11.61 17.03
CA ARG A 24 22.41 10.96 16.82
C ARG A 24 23.21 10.90 18.12
N GLU A 25 23.36 12.03 18.81
CA GLU A 25 24.24 12.16 19.98
C GLU A 25 23.70 11.45 21.23
N LEU A 26 22.38 11.52 21.47
CA LEU A 26 21.79 11.01 22.71
C LEU A 26 21.21 9.60 22.59
N LEU A 27 20.70 9.23 21.41
CA LEU A 27 20.06 7.93 21.18
C LEU A 27 20.85 7.02 20.23
N GLY A 28 22.00 7.49 19.69
CA GLY A 28 22.82 6.71 18.77
C GLY A 28 22.13 6.40 17.44
N VAL A 29 21.11 7.18 17.05
CA VAL A 29 20.34 6.92 15.82
C VAL A 29 21.22 7.18 14.60
N ALA A 30 21.48 6.14 13.83
CA ALA A 30 22.15 6.24 12.54
C ALA A 30 21.12 6.42 11.40
N PRO A 31 21.42 7.24 10.38
CA PRO A 31 20.63 7.25 9.15
C PRO A 31 20.59 5.85 8.54
N ARG A 32 19.46 5.49 7.93
CA ARG A 32 19.38 4.27 7.13
C ARG A 32 20.22 4.44 5.86
N GLU A 33 21.05 3.44 5.54
CA GLU A 33 21.94 3.49 4.37
C GLU A 33 21.18 3.45 3.04
N ALA A 34 20.11 2.65 2.97
CA ALA A 34 19.30 2.50 1.76
C ALA A 34 17.97 3.25 1.89
N ALA A 35 17.65 4.06 0.87
CA ALA A 35 16.32 4.61 0.69
C ALA A 35 15.29 3.48 0.52
N PRO A 36 14.01 3.68 0.93
CA PRO A 36 12.95 2.76 0.55
C PRO A 36 12.86 2.65 -0.97
N LEU A 37 12.55 1.45 -1.48
CA LEU A 37 12.24 1.26 -2.90
C LEU A 37 11.09 2.19 -3.33
N PRO A 38 11.14 2.79 -4.52
CA PRO A 38 9.98 3.48 -5.07
C PRO A 38 8.87 2.46 -5.40
N LEU A 39 7.63 2.90 -5.45
CA LEU A 39 6.46 2.01 -5.51
C LEU A 39 6.46 1.18 -6.80
N GLU A 40 6.86 1.81 -7.89
CA GLU A 40 6.97 1.26 -9.24
C GLU A 40 8.06 0.20 -9.40
N GLU A 41 9.03 0.13 -8.47
CA GLU A 41 10.10 -0.88 -8.49
C GLU A 41 9.80 -2.09 -7.59
N ILE A 42 8.65 -2.11 -6.92
CA ILE A 42 8.24 -3.26 -6.11
C ILE A 42 7.75 -4.36 -7.05
N ASP A 43 8.46 -5.49 -7.05
CA ASP A 43 8.07 -6.69 -7.79
C ASP A 43 6.90 -7.39 -7.07
N VAL A 44 5.69 -7.19 -7.59
CA VAL A 44 4.47 -7.81 -7.08
C VAL A 44 4.12 -8.99 -7.98
N PRO A 45 3.95 -10.21 -7.42
CA PRO A 45 3.47 -11.34 -8.19
C PRO A 45 2.13 -11.02 -8.87
N GLU A 46 1.90 -11.62 -10.05
CA GLU A 46 0.61 -11.54 -10.73
C GLU A 46 -0.54 -11.90 -9.78
N SER A 47 -1.70 -11.27 -10.00
CA SER A 47 -2.87 -11.56 -9.19
C SER A 47 -3.25 -13.03 -9.32
N PRO A 48 -3.40 -13.78 -8.20
CA PRO A 48 -3.86 -15.15 -8.23
C PRO A 48 -5.38 -15.25 -8.42
N LEU A 49 -6.07 -14.14 -8.76
CA LEU A 49 -7.52 -14.12 -8.90
C LEU A 49 -7.96 -14.97 -10.09
N ASP A 50 -8.76 -15.98 -9.80
CA ASP A 50 -9.36 -16.84 -10.81
C ASP A 50 -10.26 -16.04 -11.80
N PRO A 51 -10.24 -16.34 -13.11
CA PRO A 51 -11.05 -15.63 -14.09
C PRO A 51 -12.55 -15.68 -13.84
N ASP A 52 -13.09 -16.75 -13.25
CA ASP A 52 -14.52 -16.88 -12.95
C ASP A 52 -14.87 -16.04 -11.72
N ALA A 53 -14.02 -16.05 -10.70
CA ALA A 53 -14.12 -15.16 -9.56
C ALA A 53 -14.08 -13.69 -9.99
N ARG A 54 -13.18 -13.34 -10.93
CA ARG A 54 -13.13 -11.99 -11.50
C ARG A 54 -14.45 -11.60 -12.14
N ARG A 55 -15.03 -12.44 -12.99
CA ARG A 55 -16.32 -12.15 -13.65
C ARG A 55 -17.47 -12.03 -12.62
N ALA A 56 -17.45 -12.82 -11.57
CA ALA A 56 -18.43 -12.72 -10.48
C ALA A 56 -18.32 -11.38 -9.73
N LEU A 57 -17.10 -10.95 -9.39
CA LEU A 57 -16.86 -9.65 -8.77
C LEU A 57 -17.27 -8.49 -9.68
N GLU A 58 -16.93 -8.56 -10.97
CA GLU A 58 -17.35 -7.54 -11.95
C GLU A 58 -18.88 -7.45 -12.03
N ALA A 59 -19.58 -8.58 -12.02
CA ALA A 59 -21.05 -8.61 -11.99
C ALA A 59 -21.62 -8.01 -10.68
N ALA A 60 -20.99 -8.28 -9.53
CA ALA A 60 -21.40 -7.74 -8.23
C ALA A 60 -21.33 -6.21 -8.17
N VAL A 61 -20.39 -5.59 -8.88
CA VAL A 61 -20.25 -4.12 -8.99
C VAL A 61 -20.89 -3.55 -10.28
N GLY A 62 -21.95 -4.18 -10.79
CA GLY A 62 -22.71 -3.64 -11.92
C GLY A 62 -21.99 -3.72 -13.27
N GLN A 63 -21.17 -4.77 -13.48
CA GLN A 63 -20.37 -5.01 -14.67
C GLN A 63 -19.31 -3.93 -14.96
N ARG A 64 -18.87 -3.21 -13.93
CA ARG A 64 -17.84 -2.17 -14.05
C ARG A 64 -16.46 -2.75 -13.81
N ALA A 65 -15.82 -3.25 -14.87
CA ALA A 65 -14.49 -3.86 -14.78
C ALA A 65 -13.42 -2.97 -14.13
N ARG A 66 -13.53 -1.63 -14.23
CA ARG A 66 -12.61 -0.66 -13.58
C ARG A 66 -12.66 -0.67 -12.04
N ASP A 67 -13.74 -1.21 -11.47
CA ASP A 67 -13.99 -1.26 -10.04
C ASP A 67 -13.53 -2.59 -9.42
N VAL A 68 -12.97 -3.51 -10.23
CA VAL A 68 -12.22 -4.69 -9.78
C VAL A 68 -10.77 -4.54 -10.23
N ARG A 69 -9.91 -4.09 -9.32
CA ARG A 69 -8.51 -3.74 -9.60
C ARG A 69 -7.57 -4.88 -9.22
N THR A 70 -6.79 -5.34 -10.18
CA THR A 70 -5.76 -6.38 -10.00
C THR A 70 -4.35 -5.88 -10.27
N ASP A 71 -4.17 -4.58 -10.55
CA ASP A 71 -2.86 -3.97 -10.78
C ASP A 71 -2.02 -3.92 -9.49
N ALA A 72 -0.70 -3.94 -9.67
CA ALA A 72 0.27 -3.98 -8.57
C ALA A 72 0.10 -2.81 -7.59
N GLU A 73 -0.03 -1.57 -8.10
CA GLU A 73 -0.13 -0.38 -7.27
C GLU A 73 -1.38 -0.41 -6.37
N SER A 74 -2.55 -0.69 -6.95
CA SER A 74 -3.80 -0.80 -6.19
C SER A 74 -3.66 -1.86 -5.10
N ARG A 75 -3.11 -3.02 -5.43
CA ARG A 75 -2.95 -4.11 -4.46
C ARG A 75 -1.96 -3.77 -3.35
N ILE A 76 -0.79 -3.21 -3.65
CA ILE A 76 0.21 -2.77 -2.65
C ILE A 76 -0.41 -1.76 -1.66
N ARG A 77 -1.18 -0.78 -2.18
CA ARG A 77 -1.78 0.27 -1.35
C ARG A 77 -2.83 -0.26 -0.36
N HIS A 78 -3.35 -1.46 -0.58
CA HIS A 78 -4.36 -2.11 0.26
C HIS A 78 -3.83 -3.35 1.01
N THR A 79 -2.51 -3.61 0.97
CA THR A 79 -1.88 -4.75 1.68
C THR A 79 -1.83 -4.55 3.20
N ARG A 80 -1.44 -3.35 3.67
CA ARG A 80 -1.14 -3.12 5.10
C ARG A 80 -1.62 -1.77 5.62
N GLY A 81 -1.72 -1.67 6.95
CA GLY A 81 -2.00 -0.44 7.66
C GLY A 81 -0.78 0.45 7.86
N LYS A 82 -0.83 1.30 8.90
CA LYS A 82 0.22 2.30 9.21
C LYS A 82 0.87 2.09 10.58
N SER A 83 0.79 0.87 11.11
CA SER A 83 1.53 0.49 12.31
C SER A 83 3.04 0.49 12.03
N THR A 84 3.88 0.67 13.05
CA THR A 84 5.34 0.60 12.87
C THR A 84 5.80 -0.70 12.17
N PRO A 85 5.33 -1.91 12.58
CA PRO A 85 5.68 -3.14 11.88
C PRO A 85 5.27 -3.14 10.41
N ASP A 86 4.06 -2.65 10.08
CA ASP A 86 3.59 -2.59 8.70
C ASP A 86 4.45 -1.67 7.86
N LEU A 87 4.76 -0.47 8.36
CA LEU A 87 5.59 0.49 7.65
C LEU A 87 7.00 -0.04 7.40
N LEU A 88 7.57 -0.81 8.33
CA LEU A 88 8.87 -1.45 8.13
C LEU A 88 8.81 -2.53 7.05
N ARG A 89 7.78 -3.39 7.05
CA ARG A 89 7.58 -4.40 6.01
C ARG A 89 7.36 -3.77 4.63
N MET A 90 6.51 -2.74 4.55
CA MET A 90 6.28 -1.99 3.30
C MET A 90 7.57 -1.38 2.76
N ARG A 91 8.40 -0.76 3.61
CA ARG A 91 9.70 -0.19 3.21
C ARG A 91 10.74 -1.23 2.84
N ALA A 92 10.58 -2.47 3.29
CA ALA A 92 11.39 -3.60 2.90
C ALA A 92 10.91 -4.27 1.60
N GLY A 93 9.81 -3.78 0.99
CA GLY A 93 9.25 -4.37 -0.22
C GLY A 93 8.50 -5.68 0.02
N ASP A 94 8.04 -5.93 1.25
CA ASP A 94 7.29 -7.15 1.56
C ASP A 94 5.87 -7.10 0.97
N VAL A 95 5.64 -7.98 -0.02
CA VAL A 95 4.39 -8.15 -0.77
C VAL A 95 3.63 -9.43 -0.40
N THR A 96 4.04 -10.15 0.65
CA THR A 96 3.50 -11.48 0.98
C THR A 96 1.98 -11.50 1.23
N ASP A 97 1.44 -10.45 1.83
CA ASP A 97 0.02 -10.35 2.18
C ASP A 97 -0.80 -9.57 1.13
N THR A 98 -0.28 -9.41 -0.09
CA THR A 98 -0.92 -8.58 -1.12
C THR A 98 -2.24 -9.21 -1.57
N PRO A 99 -3.37 -8.48 -1.54
CA PRO A 99 -4.68 -9.05 -1.88
C PRO A 99 -4.72 -9.48 -3.35
N ALA A 100 -5.59 -10.44 -3.70
CA ALA A 100 -5.77 -10.83 -5.09
C ALA A 100 -6.41 -9.71 -5.92
N ALA A 101 -7.34 -8.96 -5.35
CA ALA A 101 -7.98 -7.82 -5.98
C ALA A 101 -8.43 -6.78 -4.95
N VAL A 102 -8.69 -5.56 -5.44
CA VAL A 102 -9.35 -4.48 -4.71
C VAL A 102 -10.66 -4.17 -5.41
N VAL A 103 -11.78 -4.24 -4.68
CA VAL A 103 -13.11 -4.01 -5.22
C VAL A 103 -13.64 -2.67 -4.72
N LEU A 104 -14.27 -1.87 -5.59
CA LEU A 104 -14.80 -0.55 -5.29
C LEU A 104 -16.32 -0.48 -5.49
N PRO A 105 -17.13 -1.02 -4.56
CA PRO A 105 -18.58 -0.87 -4.58
C PRO A 105 -19.01 0.60 -4.46
N ASP A 106 -20.11 0.97 -5.11
CA ASP A 106 -20.71 2.32 -5.13
C ASP A 106 -21.99 2.41 -4.27
N GLY A 107 -22.29 1.36 -3.49
CA GLY A 107 -23.47 1.35 -2.63
C GLY A 107 -23.58 0.10 -1.77
N HIS A 108 -24.54 0.13 -0.86
CA HIS A 108 -24.79 -0.96 0.08
C HIS A 108 -25.10 -2.29 -0.63
N ASP A 109 -25.94 -2.25 -1.66
CA ASP A 109 -26.36 -3.46 -2.38
C ASP A 109 -25.18 -4.16 -3.07
N GLU A 110 -24.24 -3.38 -3.62
CA GLU A 110 -23.02 -3.93 -4.21
C GLU A 110 -22.05 -4.45 -3.15
N VAL A 111 -21.94 -3.78 -1.99
CA VAL A 111 -21.16 -4.31 -0.85
C VAL A 111 -21.72 -5.66 -0.38
N LEU A 112 -23.04 -5.84 -0.38
CA LEU A 112 -23.67 -7.13 -0.04
C LEU A 112 -23.45 -8.21 -1.10
N ALA A 113 -23.20 -7.82 -2.36
CA ALA A 113 -23.04 -8.74 -3.47
C ALA A 113 -21.61 -9.28 -3.64
N VAL A 114 -20.62 -8.62 -3.03
CA VAL A 114 -19.19 -9.00 -3.04
C VAL A 114 -18.88 -10.00 -1.93
#